data_AF-A0A8I1DB63-F1
#
_entry.id   AF-A0A8I1DB63-F1
#
_cell.length_a   1.000
_cell.length_b   1.000
_cell.length_c   1.000
_cell.angle_alpha   90.00
_cell.angle_beta   90.00
_cell.angle_gamma   90.00
#
_symmetry.space_group_name_H-M   'P 1'
#
loop_
_entity.id
_entity.type
_entity.pdbx_description
1 polymer ?
#
loop_
_entity_poly.entity_id
_entity_poly.type
_entity_poly.pdbx_seq_one_letter_code
_entity_poly.pdbx_strand_id
1 'polypeptide(L)'
;MSIFVRQGKEALQEEQKTDRKEILKYLKSGDSIKVAVLGLDFGEYLQHGDYYLSSNFGVYSMPCLKHSGQEDLFDKAIPLMYEDSENLKAQGKEDEAEAMRRLANGLRAKKRMMFGFVDLSTGNQIVVDLSRTQGEAIANTILDYEEDLENIPFVLSKKGTGTSTTVTLQPIINLNKGLNDTERNNFEQAKGTKFNHELFEKVFFTKSREQQIQDLMKIGFDVTRIGEKPLDNDESIEDSKDNKSVELSDDDLPF
;
A
#
# COMPACT_ATOMS: atom_id res chain seq x y z
N MET A 1 -4.36 28.36 -30.78
CA MET A 1 -3.85 27.20 -30.04
C MET A 1 -2.51 27.57 -29.45
N SER A 2 -2.42 27.61 -28.12
CA SER A 2 -1.17 27.88 -27.43
C SER A 2 -0.38 26.58 -27.31
N ILE A 3 0.87 26.59 -27.76
CA ILE A 3 1.81 25.46 -27.68
C ILE A 3 2.48 25.34 -26.30
N PHE A 4 2.18 26.25 -25.38
CA PHE A 4 2.85 26.33 -24.09
C PHE A 4 2.06 25.56 -23.02
N VAL A 5 2.73 24.58 -22.40
CA VAL A 5 2.20 23.73 -21.32
C VAL A 5 2.08 24.50 -20.00
N ARG A 6 3.00 25.44 -19.73
CA ARG A 6 2.96 26.42 -18.63
C ARG A 6 3.57 27.75 -19.11
N GLN A 7 3.16 28.88 -18.53
CA GLN A 7 3.68 30.21 -18.90
C GLN A 7 4.00 31.07 -17.66
N GLY A 8 4.96 31.97 -17.79
CA GLY A 8 5.34 32.89 -16.72
C GLY A 8 6.04 32.21 -15.55
N LYS A 9 5.78 32.67 -14.31
CA LYS A 9 6.42 32.12 -13.10
C LYS A 9 6.10 30.64 -12.86
N GLU A 10 5.00 30.13 -13.40
CA GLU A 10 4.63 28.70 -13.34
C GLU A 10 5.59 27.81 -14.15
N ALA A 11 6.29 28.36 -15.15
CA ALA A 11 7.33 27.62 -15.89
C ALA A 11 8.64 27.47 -15.10
N LEU A 12 8.79 28.20 -13.99
CA LEU A 12 9.95 28.15 -13.10
C LEU A 12 9.68 27.34 -11.83
N GLN A 13 8.45 26.89 -11.61
CA GLN A 13 8.14 25.92 -10.58
C GLN A 13 8.45 24.54 -11.15
N GLU A 14 9.58 23.96 -10.74
CA GLU A 14 9.73 22.51 -10.83
C GLU A 14 8.55 21.90 -10.08
N GLU A 15 7.80 21.03 -10.75
CA GLU A 15 6.97 20.08 -10.01
C GLU A 15 7.92 19.37 -9.07
N GLN A 16 7.81 19.63 -7.77
CA GLN A 16 8.43 18.76 -6.78
C GLN A 16 7.90 17.37 -7.10
N LYS A 17 8.76 16.53 -7.67
CA LYS A 17 8.57 15.08 -7.67
C LYS A 17 8.60 14.68 -6.20
N THR A 18 7.48 14.82 -5.52
CA THR A 18 7.30 14.24 -4.20
C THR A 18 7.43 12.74 -4.41
N ASP A 19 8.49 12.16 -3.86
CA ASP A 19 8.79 10.76 -4.08
C ASP A 19 7.69 9.92 -3.41
N ARG A 20 7.28 8.79 -4.01
CA ARG A 20 6.21 7.94 -3.45
C ARG A 20 6.51 7.56 -2.00
N LYS A 21 7.80 7.40 -1.68
CA LYS A 21 8.32 7.10 -0.34
C LYS A 21 8.09 8.21 0.69
N GLU A 22 7.96 9.46 0.24
CA GLU A 22 7.68 10.60 1.12
C GLU A 22 6.18 10.70 1.43
N ILE A 23 5.32 10.25 0.50
CA ILE A 23 3.85 10.26 0.67
C ILE A 23 3.40 9.02 1.44
N LEU A 24 3.82 7.82 1.00
CA LEU A 24 3.39 6.56 1.60
C LEU A 24 4.26 6.24 2.82
N LYS A 25 3.69 6.38 4.01
CA LYS A 25 4.37 6.12 5.27
C LYS A 25 4.12 4.69 5.73
N TYR A 26 5.20 3.91 5.82
CA TYR A 26 5.18 2.59 6.44
C TYR A 26 5.59 2.68 7.90
N LEU A 27 4.83 2.00 8.77
CA LEU A 27 5.18 1.82 10.18
C LEU A 27 5.81 0.44 10.36
N LYS A 28 7.01 0.41 10.94
CA LYS A 28 7.66 -0.80 11.44
C LYS A 28 7.11 -1.14 12.84
N SER A 29 7.31 -2.38 13.29
CA SER A 29 6.88 -2.74 14.64
C SER A 29 7.72 -1.98 15.68
N GLY A 30 7.06 -1.33 16.63
CA GLY A 30 7.70 -0.43 17.59
C GLY A 30 7.64 1.04 17.17
N ASP A 31 7.30 1.35 15.92
CA ASP A 31 7.18 2.71 15.45
C ASP A 31 5.96 3.40 16.04
N SER A 32 6.15 4.70 16.30
CA SER A 32 5.12 5.59 16.78
C SER A 32 5.36 6.96 16.19
N ILE A 33 4.36 7.51 15.50
CA ILE A 33 4.38 8.85 14.94
C ILE A 33 3.20 9.65 15.48
N LYS A 34 3.35 10.97 15.55
CA LYS A 34 2.26 11.87 15.94
C LYS A 34 1.65 12.47 14.68
N VAL A 35 0.34 12.47 14.61
CA VAL A 35 -0.40 12.85 13.41
C VAL A 35 -1.56 13.78 13.73
N ALA A 36 -1.87 14.68 12.79
CA ALA A 36 -3.19 15.32 12.73
C ALA A 36 -4.10 14.53 11.79
N VAL A 37 -5.38 14.46 12.14
CA VAL A 37 -6.44 13.92 11.30
C VAL A 37 -7.26 15.12 10.80
N LEU A 38 -7.34 15.31 9.49
CA LEU A 38 -8.01 16.49 8.91
C LEU A 38 -9.51 16.29 8.69
N GLY A 39 -9.98 15.04 8.74
CA GLY A 39 -11.37 14.67 8.52
C GLY A 39 -11.50 13.16 8.34
N LEU A 40 -12.60 12.72 7.72
CA LEU A 40 -12.84 11.31 7.36
C LEU A 40 -12.08 10.91 6.08
N ASP A 41 -10.80 11.26 6.02
CA ASP A 41 -9.94 11.04 4.85
C ASP A 41 -9.39 9.60 4.85
N PHE A 42 -10.26 8.63 4.63
CA PHE A 42 -9.87 7.23 4.48
C PHE A 42 -10.78 6.48 3.51
N GLY A 43 -10.26 5.39 2.93
CA GLY A 43 -10.97 4.61 1.93
C GLY A 43 -10.54 3.15 1.88
N GLU A 44 -11.43 2.29 1.39
CA GLU A 44 -11.15 0.88 1.14
C GLU A 44 -10.78 0.66 -0.32
N TYR A 45 -9.82 -0.23 -0.58
CA TYR A 45 -9.52 -0.73 -1.91
C TYR A 45 -9.17 -2.22 -1.86
N LEU A 46 -9.11 -2.86 -3.03
CA LEU A 46 -8.69 -4.25 -3.17
C LEU A 46 -7.24 -4.32 -3.63
N GLN A 47 -6.44 -5.21 -3.02
CA GLN A 47 -5.03 -5.39 -3.37
C GLN A 47 -4.70 -6.87 -3.61
N HIS A 48 -4.02 -7.16 -4.73
CA HIS A 48 -3.36 -8.44 -4.96
C HIS A 48 -2.01 -8.51 -4.26
N GLY A 49 -1.59 -9.73 -3.91
CA GLY A 49 -0.29 -9.98 -3.31
C GLY A 49 -0.30 -9.91 -1.78
N ASP A 50 0.61 -10.67 -1.19
CA ASP A 50 0.89 -10.64 0.24
C ASP A 50 2.39 -10.88 0.50
N TYR A 51 2.76 -10.81 1.78
CA TYR A 51 4.14 -11.00 2.22
C TYR A 51 4.78 -12.31 1.73
N TYR A 52 4.00 -13.38 1.68
CA TYR A 52 4.54 -14.68 1.27
C TYR A 52 4.96 -14.65 -0.20
N LEU A 53 4.16 -14.02 -1.06
CA LEU A 53 4.49 -13.86 -2.47
C LEU A 53 5.69 -12.93 -2.69
N SER A 54 5.76 -11.81 -1.97
CA SER A 54 6.90 -10.90 -2.11
C SER A 54 8.20 -11.55 -1.65
N SER A 55 8.19 -12.23 -0.51
CA SER A 55 9.43 -12.73 0.10
C SER A 55 9.95 -14.03 -0.52
N ASN A 56 9.06 -14.86 -1.08
CA ASN A 56 9.48 -16.15 -1.66
C ASN A 56 9.61 -16.11 -3.19
N PHE A 57 8.89 -15.19 -3.86
CA PHE A 57 8.82 -15.17 -5.33
C PHE A 57 9.09 -13.80 -5.94
N GLY A 58 9.34 -12.75 -5.14
CA GLY A 58 9.53 -11.39 -5.65
C GLY A 58 8.27 -10.83 -6.34
N VAL A 59 7.09 -11.32 -5.97
CA VAL A 59 5.80 -10.85 -6.51
C VAL A 59 5.22 -9.81 -5.56
N TYR A 60 5.49 -8.53 -5.90
CA TYR A 60 5.01 -7.38 -5.12
C TYR A 60 3.52 -7.08 -5.37
N SER A 61 2.90 -6.39 -4.42
CA SER A 61 1.47 -6.08 -4.49
C SER A 61 1.09 -5.09 -5.59
N MET A 62 -0.17 -5.12 -5.99
CA MET A 62 -0.79 -4.14 -6.89
C MET A 62 -2.28 -3.96 -6.55
N PRO A 63 -2.91 -2.83 -6.86
CA PRO A 63 -4.35 -2.67 -6.71
C PRO A 63 -5.11 -3.59 -7.69
N CYS A 64 -6.26 -4.09 -7.24
CA CYS A 64 -7.20 -4.89 -8.01
C CYS A 64 -8.39 -4.02 -8.42
N LEU A 65 -8.68 -3.96 -9.72
CA LEU A 65 -9.78 -3.16 -10.28
C LEU A 65 -11.00 -4.01 -10.67
N LYS A 66 -11.06 -5.27 -10.23
CA LYS A 66 -12.19 -6.16 -10.50
C LYS A 66 -13.53 -5.57 -10.07
N HIS A 67 -13.58 -4.84 -8.95
CA HIS A 67 -14.80 -4.20 -8.46
C HIS A 67 -15.34 -3.11 -9.39
N SER A 68 -14.51 -2.53 -10.27
CA SER A 68 -14.90 -1.56 -11.28
C SER A 68 -15.10 -2.20 -12.67
N GLY A 69 -15.13 -3.53 -12.74
CA GLY A 69 -15.33 -4.29 -13.97
C GLY A 69 -14.05 -4.49 -14.79
N GLN A 70 -12.88 -4.11 -14.28
CA GLN A 70 -11.59 -4.25 -14.95
C GLN A 70 -10.83 -5.41 -14.32
N GLU A 71 -11.04 -6.63 -14.84
CA GLU A 71 -10.30 -7.81 -14.38
C GLU A 71 -8.86 -7.83 -14.93
N ASP A 72 -7.92 -8.20 -14.07
CA ASP A 72 -6.50 -8.38 -14.42
C ASP A 72 -6.11 -9.85 -14.64
N LEU A 73 -4.82 -10.11 -14.90
CA LEU A 73 -4.36 -11.48 -15.15
C LEU A 73 -4.34 -12.34 -13.89
N PHE A 74 -4.14 -11.73 -12.71
CA PHE A 74 -4.19 -12.45 -11.45
C PHE A 74 -5.62 -12.92 -11.19
N ASP A 75 -6.62 -12.06 -11.40
CA ASP A 75 -8.05 -12.41 -11.29
C ASP A 75 -8.44 -13.62 -12.14
N LYS A 76 -7.86 -13.76 -13.33
CA LYS A 76 -8.10 -14.89 -14.24
C LYS A 76 -7.36 -16.16 -13.82
N ALA A 77 -6.15 -16.03 -13.27
CA ALA A 77 -5.34 -17.16 -12.85
C ALA A 77 -5.87 -17.82 -11.56
N ILE A 78 -6.35 -17.01 -10.60
CA ILE A 78 -6.75 -17.47 -9.27
C ILE A 78 -7.77 -18.64 -9.30
N PRO A 79 -8.88 -18.60 -10.06
CA PRO A 79 -9.84 -19.71 -10.11
C PRO A 79 -9.20 -21.02 -10.60
N LEU A 80 -8.32 -20.94 -11.60
CA LEU A 80 -7.62 -22.09 -12.17
C LEU A 80 -6.63 -22.69 -11.17
N MET A 81 -5.93 -21.85 -10.40
CA MET A 81 -5.03 -22.32 -9.34
C MET A 81 -5.79 -23.02 -8.20
N TYR A 82 -7.00 -22.54 -7.85
CA TYR A 82 -7.85 -23.24 -6.90
C TYR A 82 -8.34 -24.59 -7.44
N GLU A 83 -8.70 -24.66 -8.72
CA GLU A 83 -9.05 -25.92 -9.39
C GLU A 83 -7.88 -26.91 -9.38
N ASP A 84 -6.67 -26.46 -9.69
CA ASP A 84 -5.46 -27.29 -9.64
C ASP A 84 -5.21 -27.84 -8.23
N SER A 85 -5.39 -27.01 -7.20
CA SER A 85 -5.26 -27.43 -5.80
C SER A 85 -6.23 -28.56 -5.45
N GLU A 86 -7.51 -28.44 -5.82
CA GLU A 86 -8.50 -29.49 -5.55
C GLU A 86 -8.22 -30.77 -6.36
N ASN A 87 -7.74 -30.64 -7.60
CA ASN A 87 -7.33 -31.78 -8.43
C ASN A 87 -6.12 -32.53 -7.85
N LEU A 88 -5.11 -31.81 -7.34
CA LEU A 88 -3.95 -32.38 -6.66
C LEU A 88 -4.39 -33.11 -5.38
N LYS A 89 -5.31 -32.52 -4.62
CA LYS A 89 -5.87 -33.14 -3.42
C LYS A 89 -6.61 -34.45 -3.74
N ALA A 90 -7.42 -34.48 -4.81
CA ALA A 90 -8.11 -35.69 -5.25
C ALA A 90 -7.14 -36.81 -5.69
N GLN A 91 -5.92 -36.47 -6.11
CA GLN A 91 -4.85 -37.41 -6.45
C GLN A 91 -4.03 -37.88 -5.24
N GLY A 92 -4.36 -37.43 -4.03
CA GLY A 92 -3.62 -37.74 -2.81
C GLY A 92 -2.30 -36.96 -2.66
N LYS A 93 -2.11 -35.89 -3.42
CA LYS A 93 -0.93 -35.00 -3.38
C LYS A 93 -1.18 -33.80 -2.46
N GLU A 94 -1.38 -34.07 -1.17
CA GLU A 94 -1.80 -33.07 -0.17
C GLU A 94 -0.84 -31.86 -0.10
N ASP A 95 0.47 -32.10 -0.07
CA ASP A 95 1.48 -31.03 0.03
C ASP A 95 1.49 -30.12 -1.20
N GLU A 96 1.40 -30.69 -2.40
CA GLU A 96 1.32 -29.94 -3.67
C GLU A 96 0.02 -29.12 -3.73
N ALA A 97 -1.08 -29.71 -3.26
CA ALA A 97 -2.39 -29.04 -3.20
C ALA A 97 -2.35 -27.84 -2.25
N GLU A 98 -1.74 -27.98 -1.07
CA GLU A 98 -1.61 -26.89 -0.10
C GLU A 98 -0.70 -25.77 -0.62
N ALA A 99 0.42 -26.12 -1.25
CA ALA A 99 1.31 -25.14 -1.89
C ALA A 99 0.57 -24.32 -2.97
N MET A 100 -0.18 -24.98 -3.85
CA MET A 100 -0.98 -24.31 -4.88
C MET A 100 -2.06 -23.40 -4.27
N ARG A 101 -2.76 -23.88 -3.24
CA ARG A 101 -3.76 -23.10 -2.50
C ARG A 101 -3.15 -21.87 -1.85
N ARG A 102 -1.94 -22.00 -1.30
CA ARG A 102 -1.20 -20.91 -0.66
C ARG A 102 -0.87 -19.82 -1.67
N LEU A 103 -0.39 -20.18 -2.87
CA LEU A 103 -0.12 -19.25 -3.96
C LEU A 103 -1.40 -18.53 -4.41
N ALA A 104 -2.49 -19.28 -4.65
CA ALA A 104 -3.78 -18.70 -5.03
C ALA A 104 -4.32 -17.72 -3.98
N ASN A 105 -4.23 -18.07 -2.69
CA ASN A 105 -4.63 -17.19 -1.60
C ASN A 105 -3.72 -15.97 -1.43
N GLY A 106 -2.44 -16.11 -1.77
CA GLY A 106 -1.49 -15.00 -1.81
C GLY A 106 -1.85 -13.97 -2.87
N LEU A 107 -2.21 -14.44 -4.07
CA LEU A 107 -2.63 -13.59 -5.18
C LEU A 107 -4.02 -13.02 -4.97
N ARG A 108 -4.93 -13.75 -4.30
CA ARG A 108 -6.32 -13.31 -4.10
C ARG A 108 -6.39 -11.89 -3.57
N ALA A 109 -7.19 -11.06 -4.24
CA ALA A 109 -7.44 -9.69 -3.83
C ALA A 109 -8.00 -9.64 -2.39
N LYS A 110 -7.34 -8.87 -1.53
CA LYS A 110 -7.73 -8.63 -0.14
C LYS A 110 -8.07 -7.16 0.05
N LYS A 111 -9.09 -6.90 0.87
CA LYS A 111 -9.46 -5.54 1.28
C LYS A 111 -8.35 -4.91 2.11
N ARG A 112 -8.02 -3.67 1.79
CA ARG A 112 -7.06 -2.82 2.48
C ARG A 112 -7.67 -1.44 2.67
N MET A 113 -7.16 -0.69 3.65
CA MET A 113 -7.64 0.65 3.95
C MET A 113 -6.48 1.62 3.94
N MET A 114 -6.68 2.76 3.29
CA MET A 114 -5.74 3.88 3.32
C MET A 114 -6.29 5.01 4.16
N PHE A 115 -5.39 5.72 4.83
CA PHE A 115 -5.70 6.86 5.69
C PHE A 115 -4.81 8.04 5.32
N GLY A 116 -5.40 9.22 5.23
CA GLY A 116 -4.71 10.49 5.06
C GLY A 116 -4.46 11.15 6.41
N PHE A 117 -3.21 11.54 6.66
CA PHE A 117 -2.81 12.22 7.88
C PHE A 117 -1.86 13.38 7.59
N VAL A 118 -1.61 14.25 8.57
CA VAL A 118 -0.44 15.13 8.59
C VAL A 118 0.56 14.59 9.60
N ASP A 119 1.79 14.29 9.18
CA ASP A 119 2.88 13.90 10.09
C ASP A 119 3.35 15.14 10.86
N LEU A 120 3.11 15.21 12.16
CA LEU A 120 3.41 16.40 12.96
C LEU A 120 4.91 16.69 13.08
N SER A 121 5.77 15.70 12.84
CA SER A 121 7.22 15.92 12.88
C SER A 121 7.71 16.74 11.67
N THR A 122 7.04 16.62 10.52
CA THR A 122 7.43 17.27 9.27
C THR A 122 6.45 18.35 8.80
N GLY A 123 5.18 18.25 9.20
CA GLY A 123 4.08 19.06 8.68
C GLY A 123 3.53 18.55 7.33
N ASN A 124 4.07 17.45 6.80
CA ASN A 124 3.68 16.93 5.50
C ASN A 124 2.44 16.04 5.58
N GLN A 125 1.61 16.10 4.54
CA GLN A 125 0.53 15.13 4.37
C GLN A 125 1.09 13.78 3.93
N ILE A 126 0.66 12.71 4.61
CA ILE A 126 1.09 11.34 4.39
C ILE A 126 -0.12 10.43 4.20
N VAL A 127 0.11 9.32 3.51
CA VAL A 127 -0.83 8.21 3.38
C VAL A 127 -0.29 7.02 4.15
N VAL A 128 -1.13 6.37 4.95
CA VAL A 128 -0.81 5.12 5.64
C VAL A 128 -1.71 4.02 5.11
N ASP A 129 -1.11 2.93 4.66
CA ASP A 129 -1.81 1.74 4.15
C ASP A 129 -1.85 0.62 5.21
N LEU A 130 -3.05 0.16 5.53
CA LEU A 130 -3.30 -0.85 6.54
C LEU A 130 -4.09 -2.03 5.99
N SER A 131 -3.89 -3.21 6.59
CA SER A 131 -4.80 -4.33 6.38
C SER A 131 -6.20 -3.94 6.86
N ARG A 132 -7.25 -4.57 6.32
CA ARG A 132 -8.64 -4.28 6.71
C ARG A 132 -8.85 -4.26 8.22
N THR A 133 -8.41 -5.29 8.95
CA THR A 133 -8.62 -5.39 10.39
C THR A 133 -7.91 -4.29 11.18
N GLN A 134 -6.69 -3.93 10.76
CA GLN A 134 -5.97 -2.80 11.36
C GLN A 134 -6.65 -1.48 11.03
N GLY A 135 -7.06 -1.30 9.77
CA GLY A 135 -7.75 -0.10 9.30
C GLY A 135 -9.09 0.13 10.00
N GLU A 136 -9.92 -0.91 10.17
CA GLU A 136 -11.20 -0.82 10.87
C GLU A 136 -11.02 -0.28 12.30
N ALA A 137 -9.96 -0.68 13.01
CA ALA A 137 -9.65 -0.14 14.33
C ALA A 137 -9.33 1.36 14.30
N ILE A 138 -8.55 1.81 13.32
CA ILE A 138 -8.19 3.23 13.15
C ILE A 138 -9.40 4.06 12.72
N ALA A 139 -10.19 3.57 11.76
CA ALA A 139 -11.39 4.23 11.29
C ALA A 139 -12.41 4.44 12.41
N ASN A 140 -12.62 3.42 13.27
CA ASN A 140 -13.49 3.55 14.43
C ASN A 140 -13.01 4.64 15.39
N THR A 141 -11.71 4.72 15.68
CA THR A 141 -11.19 5.82 16.49
C THR A 141 -11.40 7.18 15.82
N ILE A 142 -11.19 7.31 14.51
CA ILE A 142 -11.45 8.58 13.81
C ILE A 142 -12.93 8.98 13.94
N LEU A 143 -13.85 8.03 13.79
CA LEU A 143 -15.29 8.27 13.94
C LEU A 143 -15.67 8.64 15.37
N ASP A 144 -15.07 8.00 16.38
CA ASP A 144 -15.32 8.32 17.79
C ASP A 144 -14.94 9.76 18.16
N TYR A 145 -14.01 10.37 17.41
CA TYR A 145 -13.51 11.73 17.63
C TYR A 145 -13.88 12.69 16.48
N GLU A 146 -14.86 12.37 15.64
CA GLU A 146 -15.18 13.14 14.42
C GLU A 146 -15.37 14.65 14.67
N GLU A 147 -16.06 15.01 15.76
CA GLU A 147 -16.33 16.41 16.14
C GLU A 147 -15.07 17.15 16.66
N ASP A 148 -14.05 16.41 17.08
CA ASP A 148 -12.87 16.92 17.77
C ASP A 148 -11.56 16.76 16.97
N LEU A 149 -11.61 16.21 15.74
CA LEU A 149 -10.41 15.90 14.94
C LEU A 149 -9.49 17.11 14.73
N GLU A 150 -10.05 18.31 14.56
CA GLU A 150 -9.29 19.55 14.39
C GLU A 150 -8.62 20.03 15.70
N ASN A 151 -9.09 19.55 16.85
CA ASN A 151 -8.65 20.01 18.17
C ASN A 151 -7.74 19.01 18.88
N ILE A 152 -7.72 17.75 18.44
CA ILE A 152 -6.98 16.67 19.08
C ILE A 152 -6.00 16.05 18.09
N PRO A 153 -4.68 16.10 18.36
CA PRO A 153 -3.71 15.30 17.63
C PRO A 153 -3.66 13.89 18.19
N PHE A 154 -3.14 12.95 17.40
CA PHE A 154 -3.11 11.54 17.74
C PHE A 154 -1.70 10.96 17.67
N VAL A 155 -1.48 9.90 18.42
CA VAL A 155 -0.33 9.00 18.25
C VAL A 155 -0.79 7.80 17.44
N LEU A 156 -0.21 7.62 16.26
CA LEU A 156 -0.35 6.42 15.45
C LEU A 156 0.83 5.51 15.74
N SER A 157 0.57 4.30 16.26
CA SER A 157 1.63 3.35 16.61
C SER A 157 1.35 1.94 16.14
N LYS A 158 2.42 1.20 15.81
CA LYS A 158 2.36 -0.22 15.42
C LYS A 158 3.14 -1.05 16.43
N LYS A 159 2.55 -2.13 16.93
CA LYS A 159 3.17 -3.03 17.91
C LYS A 159 2.92 -4.49 17.56
N GLY A 160 3.79 -5.39 18.03
CA GLY A 160 3.65 -6.84 17.84
C GLY A 160 4.28 -7.35 16.56
N THR A 161 4.42 -8.68 16.45
CA THR A 161 5.08 -9.35 15.32
C THR A 161 4.16 -10.39 14.67
N GLY A 162 4.32 -10.58 13.36
CA GLY A 162 3.54 -11.56 12.60
C GLY A 162 2.02 -11.35 12.73
N THR A 163 1.32 -12.39 13.19
CA THR A 163 -0.14 -12.36 13.33
C THR A 163 -0.63 -11.54 14.54
N SER A 164 0.27 -11.12 15.43
CA SER A 164 -0.06 -10.31 16.62
C SER A 164 0.12 -8.81 16.40
N THR A 165 0.44 -8.39 15.18
CA THR A 165 0.71 -6.99 14.86
C THR A 165 -0.58 -6.16 14.87
N THR A 166 -0.62 -5.17 15.76
CA THR A 166 -1.73 -4.22 15.92
C THR A 166 -1.27 -2.81 15.57
N VAL A 167 -2.17 -2.02 15.00
CA VAL A 167 -1.99 -0.59 14.78
C VAL A 167 -3.04 0.13 15.62
N THR A 168 -2.63 1.19 16.31
CA THR A 168 -3.50 1.94 17.22
C THR A 168 -3.39 3.43 16.95
N LEU A 169 -4.52 4.13 17.08
CA LEU A 169 -4.61 5.58 17.07
C LEU A 169 -5.06 6.02 18.46
N GLN A 170 -4.30 6.89 19.11
CA GLN A 170 -4.57 7.32 20.48
C GLN A 170 -4.56 8.85 20.59
N PRO A 171 -5.59 9.49 21.15
CA PRO A 171 -5.64 10.95 21.26
C PRO A 171 -4.59 11.46 22.26
N ILE A 172 -3.98 12.60 21.93
CA ILE A 172 -3.04 13.31 22.81
C ILE A 172 -3.81 14.35 23.61
N ILE A 173 -4.25 13.98 24.80
CA ILE A 173 -5.07 14.84 25.66
C ILE A 173 -4.28 16.05 26.21
N ASN A 174 -2.99 15.86 26.56
CA ASN A 174 -2.16 16.92 27.09
C ASN A 174 -1.20 17.45 26.01
N LEU A 175 -1.65 18.47 25.25
CA LEU A 175 -0.87 19.06 24.16
C LEU A 175 0.48 19.65 24.61
N ASN A 176 0.55 20.17 25.84
CA ASN A 176 1.77 20.80 26.37
C ASN A 176 2.87 19.77 26.65
N LYS A 177 2.51 18.57 27.11
CA LYS A 177 3.46 17.48 27.37
C LYS A 177 3.61 16.52 26.19
N GLY A 178 2.56 16.41 25.38
CA GLY A 178 2.46 15.44 24.30
C GLY A 178 3.10 15.92 22.99
N LEU A 179 3.21 17.23 22.77
CA LEU A 179 3.83 17.82 21.59
C LEU A 179 5.04 18.67 21.95
N ASN A 180 6.09 18.59 21.14
CA ASN A 180 7.17 19.57 21.12
C ASN A 180 6.74 20.84 20.34
N ASP A 181 7.59 21.86 20.31
CA ASP A 181 7.23 23.15 19.70
C ASP A 181 7.02 23.07 18.19
N THR A 182 7.81 22.26 17.48
CA THR A 182 7.65 22.01 16.03
C THR A 182 6.33 21.30 15.74
N GLU A 183 6.05 20.22 16.47
CA GLU A 183 4.82 19.44 16.32
C GLU A 183 3.58 20.27 16.65
N ARG A 184 3.67 21.13 17.67
CA ARG A 184 2.58 22.05 18.04
C ARG A 184 2.34 23.07 16.93
N ASN A 185 3.39 23.68 16.38
CA ASN A 185 3.26 24.61 15.27
C ASN A 185 2.66 23.92 14.03
N ASN A 186 3.12 22.72 13.68
CA ASN A 186 2.59 21.96 12.54
C ASN A 186 1.13 21.55 12.76
N PHE A 187 0.74 21.21 13.99
CA PHE A 187 -0.65 20.92 14.33
C PHE A 187 -1.55 22.15 14.16
N GLU A 188 -1.13 23.32 14.67
CA GLU A 188 -1.89 24.56 14.47
C GLU A 188 -2.01 24.94 12.99
N GLN A 189 -0.96 24.72 12.18
CA GLN A 189 -0.98 24.95 10.73
C GLN A 189 -1.91 23.98 9.99
N ALA A 190 -2.08 22.77 10.50
CA ALA A 190 -2.96 21.76 9.91
C ALA A 190 -4.45 22.09 10.11
N LYS A 191 -4.82 22.87 11.14
CA LYS A 191 -6.22 23.19 11.45
C LYS A 191 -6.90 23.93 10.30
N GLY A 192 -8.11 23.49 9.96
CA GLY A 192 -8.90 24.04 8.86
C GLY A 192 -8.34 23.78 7.46
N THR A 193 -7.25 23.01 7.33
CA THR A 193 -6.74 22.54 6.04
C THR A 193 -7.49 21.28 5.60
N LYS A 194 -7.42 20.96 4.31
CA LYS A 194 -8.02 19.73 3.75
C LYS A 194 -6.93 18.77 3.31
N PHE A 195 -7.17 17.48 3.47
CA PHE A 195 -6.30 16.46 2.90
C PHE A 195 -6.34 16.52 1.37
N ASN A 196 -5.18 16.44 0.73
CA ASN A 196 -5.08 16.37 -0.72
C ASN A 196 -5.35 14.95 -1.19
N HIS A 197 -6.57 14.70 -1.66
CA HIS A 197 -7.02 13.36 -2.08
C HIS A 197 -6.23 12.78 -3.27
N GLU A 198 -5.56 13.61 -4.07
CA GLU A 198 -4.65 13.13 -5.12
C GLU A 198 -3.49 12.29 -4.56
N LEU A 199 -3.15 12.46 -3.28
CA LEU A 199 -2.10 11.67 -2.64
C LEU A 199 -2.48 10.19 -2.57
N PHE A 200 -3.77 9.84 -2.44
CA PHE A 200 -4.20 8.44 -2.49
C PHE A 200 -3.95 7.81 -3.86
N GLU A 201 -4.15 8.56 -4.95
CA GLU A 201 -3.90 8.05 -6.30
C GLU A 201 -2.40 7.88 -6.58
N LYS A 202 -1.58 8.83 -6.10
CA LYS A 202 -0.12 8.82 -6.29
C LYS A 202 0.61 7.67 -5.60
N VAL A 203 0.01 7.06 -4.57
CA VAL A 203 0.64 5.92 -3.86
C VAL A 203 0.42 4.58 -4.56
N PHE A 204 -0.53 4.49 -5.50
CA PHE A 204 -0.78 3.26 -6.25
C PHE A 204 0.30 3.02 -7.31
N PHE A 205 0.75 1.77 -7.37
CA PHE A 205 1.55 1.26 -8.48
C PHE A 205 0.77 0.12 -9.13
N THR A 206 0.41 0.30 -10.40
CA THR A 206 -0.28 -0.74 -11.18
C THR A 206 0.74 -1.42 -12.09
N LYS A 207 0.77 -2.75 -12.06
CA LYS A 207 1.69 -3.54 -12.90
C LYS A 207 1.24 -3.53 -14.36
N SER A 208 2.20 -3.45 -15.28
CA SER A 208 1.92 -3.70 -16.70
C SER A 208 1.48 -5.15 -16.92
N ARG A 209 0.89 -5.42 -18.08
CA ARG A 209 0.47 -6.77 -18.47
C ARG A 209 1.67 -7.74 -18.49
N GLU A 210 2.81 -7.29 -19.00
CA GLU A 210 4.06 -8.06 -19.05
C GLU A 210 4.57 -8.39 -17.65
N GLN A 211 4.54 -7.42 -16.72
CA GLN A 211 4.93 -7.65 -15.32
C GLN A 211 4.01 -8.67 -14.64
N GLN A 212 2.70 -8.63 -14.91
CA GLN A 212 1.75 -9.61 -14.40
C GLN A 212 2.03 -11.02 -14.97
N ILE A 213 2.38 -11.14 -16.26
CA ILE A 213 2.80 -12.40 -16.88
C ILE A 213 4.06 -12.93 -16.19
N GLN A 214 5.08 -12.09 -16.00
CA GLN A 214 6.32 -12.46 -15.32
C GLN A 214 6.04 -12.97 -13.90
N ASP A 215 5.20 -12.28 -13.14
CA ASP A 215 4.89 -12.66 -11.76
C ASP A 215 4.12 -13.99 -11.68
N LEU A 216 3.18 -14.23 -12.61
CA LEU A 216 2.49 -15.53 -12.73
C LEU A 216 3.48 -16.65 -13.08
N MET A 217 4.42 -16.40 -13.98
CA MET A 217 5.46 -17.39 -14.33
C MET A 217 6.39 -17.67 -13.14
N LYS A 218 6.79 -16.65 -12.36
CA LYS A 218 7.64 -16.82 -11.16
C LYS A 218 7.02 -17.75 -10.12
N ILE A 219 5.70 -17.74 -9.98
CA ILE A 219 4.97 -18.64 -9.07
C ILE A 219 4.61 -19.99 -9.72
N GLY A 220 5.09 -20.27 -10.93
CA GLY A 220 4.90 -21.54 -11.63
C GLY A 220 3.55 -21.69 -12.34
N PHE A 221 2.79 -20.60 -12.53
CA PHE A 221 1.52 -20.65 -13.25
C PHE A 221 1.74 -20.67 -14.78
N ASP A 222 1.06 -21.57 -15.48
CA ASP A 222 1.04 -21.61 -16.94
C ASP A 222 0.08 -20.55 -17.51
N VAL A 223 0.67 -19.43 -17.93
CA VAL A 223 -0.05 -18.27 -18.47
C VAL A 223 -0.80 -18.54 -19.77
N THR A 224 -0.49 -19.63 -20.48
CA THR A 224 -1.24 -20.01 -21.69
C THR A 224 -2.69 -20.38 -21.39
N ARG A 225 -2.97 -20.84 -20.16
CA ARG A 225 -4.33 -21.19 -19.70
C ARG A 225 -5.26 -20.00 -19.58
N ILE A 226 -4.71 -18.79 -19.51
CA ILE A 226 -5.47 -17.52 -19.51
C ILE A 226 -5.33 -16.75 -20.83
N GLY A 227 -4.79 -17.40 -21.87
CA GLY A 227 -4.67 -16.85 -23.22
C GLY A 227 -3.47 -15.93 -23.44
N GLU A 228 -2.51 -15.90 -22.50
CA GLU A 228 -1.27 -15.15 -22.67
C GLU A 228 -0.16 -16.03 -23.27
N LYS A 229 0.89 -15.39 -23.79
CA LYS A 229 2.10 -16.09 -24.22
C LYS A 229 3.15 -15.98 -23.12
N PRO A 230 3.90 -17.06 -22.81
CA PRO A 230 5.06 -16.97 -21.96
C PRO A 230 6.06 -15.96 -22.54
N LEU A 231 6.73 -15.21 -21.67
CA LEU A 231 7.83 -14.35 -22.09
C LEU A 231 9.07 -15.22 -22.30
N ASP A 232 9.79 -14.99 -23.39
CA ASP A 232 11.06 -15.66 -23.65
C ASP A 232 12.06 -15.26 -22.55
N ASN A 233 12.64 -16.25 -21.88
CA ASN A 233 13.47 -16.09 -20.67
C ASN A 233 14.84 -15.41 -20.91
N ASP A 234 15.03 -14.63 -21.98
CA ASP A 234 16.36 -14.13 -22.39
C ASP A 234 16.54 -12.61 -22.34
N GLU A 235 15.59 -11.86 -21.78
CA GLU A 235 15.84 -10.48 -21.38
C GLU A 235 15.50 -10.32 -19.90
N SER A 236 16.54 -10.44 -19.07
CA SER A 236 16.63 -9.60 -17.87
C SER A 236 16.43 -8.17 -18.32
N ILE A 237 15.21 -7.64 -18.16
CA ILE A 237 14.97 -6.21 -18.23
C ILE A 237 15.89 -5.64 -17.14
N GLU A 238 17.02 -5.08 -17.57
CA GLU A 238 17.87 -4.27 -16.71
C GLU A 238 16.94 -3.21 -16.11
N ASP A 239 16.76 -3.27 -14.79
CA ASP A 239 16.33 -2.12 -14.01
C ASP A 239 17.12 -0.92 -14.53
N SER A 240 16.41 0.05 -15.08
CA SER A 240 17.01 1.28 -15.62
C SER A 240 18.00 1.83 -14.60
N LYS A 241 19.28 1.80 -14.99
CA LYS A 241 20.45 2.27 -14.24
C LYS A 241 20.33 3.77 -13.96
N ASP A 242 19.61 4.09 -12.89
CA ASP A 242 19.82 5.31 -12.10
C ASP A 242 19.32 5.13 -10.67
N ASN A 243 19.55 3.94 -10.12
CA ASN A 243 19.34 3.68 -8.70
C ASN A 243 20.64 3.09 -8.17
N LYS A 244 21.43 3.93 -7.49
CA LYS A 244 22.46 3.42 -6.58
C LYS A 244 21.80 2.33 -5.74
N SER A 245 22.40 1.15 -5.72
CA SER A 245 22.05 0.05 -4.85
C SER A 245 21.93 0.56 -3.41
N VAL A 246 20.73 0.97 -3.03
CA VAL A 246 20.31 1.08 -1.65
C VAL A 246 20.09 -0.36 -1.25
N GLU A 247 20.93 -0.88 -0.36
CA GLU A 247 20.64 -2.10 0.37
C GLU A 247 19.30 -1.88 1.08
N LEU A 248 18.22 -2.35 0.47
CA LEU A 248 16.92 -2.45 1.13
C LEU A 248 17.05 -3.66 2.05
N SER A 249 17.06 -3.41 3.36
CA SER A 249 16.96 -4.50 4.32
C SER A 249 15.54 -5.08 4.27
N ASP A 250 15.34 -6.28 4.81
CA ASP A 250 14.02 -6.89 4.98
C ASP A 250 13.01 -5.95 5.67
N ASP A 251 13.49 -4.93 6.38
CA ASP A 251 12.70 -3.91 7.05
C ASP A 251 12.17 -2.79 6.13
N ASP A 252 12.64 -2.69 4.87
CA ASP A 252 12.26 -1.64 3.91
C ASP A 252 11.29 -2.14 2.82
N LEU A 253 10.91 -3.41 2.88
CA LEU A 253 9.86 -3.99 2.05
C LEU A 253 8.50 -3.87 2.75
N PRO A 254 7.41 -3.68 2.00
CA PRO A 254 6.16 -3.18 2.55
C PRO A 254 5.31 -4.27 3.22
N PHE A 255 5.84 -5.08 4.14
CA PHE A 255 5.06 -6.03 4.94
C PHE A 255 5.75 -6.42 6.26
#